data_AF-A0A2X2BY33-F1
#
_entry.id   AF-A0A2X2BY33-F1
#
_cell.length_a   1.000
_cell.length_b   1.000
_cell.length_c   1.000
_cell.angle_alpha   90.00
_cell.angle_beta   90.00
_cell.angle_gamma   90.00
#
_symmetry.space_group_name_H-M   'P 1'
#
loop_
_entity.id
_entity.type
_entity.pdbx_description
1 polymer ?
#
loop_
_entity_poly.entity_id
_entity_poly.type
_entity_poly.pdbx_seq_one_letter_code
_entity_poly.pdbx_strand_id
1 'polypeptide(L)'
;MKKLFVVIKLNNGKTPPFGASVRNEQNRELGIIGEDGVTWIVGVSPQEKLSVYWNGEKQCYLELPNTLDPTANMLLLPCTLTY
;
A
#
# COMPACT_ATOMS: atom_id res chain seq x y z
N MET A 1 7.81 -0.49 -15.29
CA MET A 1 7.42 0.21 -14.04
C MET A 1 5.98 0.63 -14.15
N LYS A 2 5.16 0.37 -13.12
CA LYS A 2 3.75 0.76 -13.05
C LYS A 2 3.54 1.76 -11.92
N LYS A 3 2.48 2.56 -12.04
CA LYS A 3 1.97 3.43 -10.99
C LYS A 3 0.58 2.95 -10.62
N LEU A 4 0.24 3.03 -9.34
CA LEU A 4 -1.06 2.67 -8.82
C LEU A 4 -1.59 3.78 -7.93
N PHE A 5 -2.88 4.02 -8.08
CA PHE A 5 -3.66 4.85 -7.18
C PHE A 5 -4.49 3.92 -6.33
N VAL A 6 -4.18 3.87 -5.04
CA VAL A 6 -4.83 2.93 -4.14
C VAL A 6 -5.41 3.63 -2.93
N VAL A 7 -6.46 3.05 -2.38
CA VAL A 7 -6.91 3.37 -1.02
C VAL A 7 -6.58 2.19 -0.14
N ILE A 8 -5.84 2.46 0.94
CA ILE A 8 -5.45 1.43 1.90
C ILE A 8 -6.41 1.48 3.08
N LYS A 9 -6.97 0.32 3.43
CA LYS A 9 -7.84 0.15 4.60
C LYS A 9 -7.36 -0.98 5.48
N LEU A 10 -7.36 -0.76 6.78
CA LEU A 10 -7.09 -1.77 7.80
C LEU A 10 -8.25 -2.77 7.86
N ASN A 11 -7.98 -3.99 8.35
CA ASN A 11 -9.00 -5.04 8.51
C ASN A 11 -10.22 -4.62 9.37
N ASN A 12 -10.07 -3.62 10.22
CA ASN A 12 -11.14 -3.05 11.05
C ASN A 12 -11.94 -1.93 10.34
N GLY A 13 -11.72 -1.72 9.03
CA GLY A 13 -12.34 -0.65 8.24
C GLY A 13 -11.74 0.74 8.46
N LYS A 14 -10.80 0.89 9.40
CA LYS A 14 -10.10 2.17 9.63
C LYS A 14 -9.06 2.42 8.54
N THR A 15 -8.64 3.67 8.47
CA THR A 15 -7.56 4.12 7.60
C THR A 15 -6.23 4.07 8.36
N PRO A 16 -5.13 3.62 7.75
CA PRO A 16 -3.80 3.84 8.31
C PRO A 16 -3.50 5.33 8.53
N PRO A 17 -2.56 5.69 9.41
CA PRO A 17 -2.25 7.09 9.68
C PRO A 17 -1.63 7.78 8.46
N PHE A 18 -1.91 9.08 8.33
CA PHE A 18 -1.22 9.95 7.38
C PHE A 18 0.29 9.91 7.61
N GLY A 19 1.06 9.85 6.52
CA GLY A 19 2.53 9.77 6.57
C GLY A 19 3.07 8.35 6.76
N ALA A 20 2.21 7.33 6.85
CA ALA A 20 2.67 5.94 6.84
C ALA A 20 3.35 5.60 5.49
N SER A 21 4.47 4.89 5.57
CA SER A 21 5.36 4.57 4.45
C SER A 21 5.02 3.20 3.88
N VAL A 22 4.81 3.12 2.56
CA VAL A 22 4.61 1.87 1.84
C VAL A 22 5.93 1.45 1.20
N ARG A 23 6.43 0.28 1.57
CA ARG A 23 7.75 -0.22 1.16
C ARG A 23 7.65 -1.60 0.54
N ASN A 24 8.58 -1.91 -0.36
CA ASN A 24 8.73 -3.28 -0.86
C ASN A 24 9.64 -4.13 0.03
N GLU A 25 9.91 -5.37 -0.39
CA GLU A 25 10.79 -6.31 0.33
C GLU A 25 12.25 -5.82 0.44
N GLN A 26 12.69 -4.94 -0.47
CA GLN A 26 14.00 -4.29 -0.43
C GLN A 26 14.01 -3.08 0.50
N ASN A 27 12.94 -2.86 1.27
CA ASN A 27 12.73 -1.72 2.16
C ASN A 27 12.78 -0.36 1.43
N ARG A 28 12.57 -0.35 0.12
CA ARG A 28 12.47 0.87 -0.68
C ARG A 28 11.07 1.44 -0.52
N GLU A 29 10.99 2.71 -0.15
CA GLU A 29 9.71 3.44 -0.14
C GLU A 29 9.21 3.64 -1.56
N LEU A 30 7.99 3.17 -1.80
CA LEU A 30 7.29 3.26 -3.08
C LEU A 30 6.12 4.25 -3.04
N GLY A 31 5.67 4.63 -1.84
CA GLY A 31 4.58 5.58 -1.65
C GLY A 31 4.40 5.97 -0.18
N ILE A 32 3.63 7.04 0.04
CA ILE A 32 3.24 7.54 1.36
C ILE A 32 1.72 7.59 1.42
N ILE A 33 1.15 7.14 2.53
CA ILE A 33 -0.29 7.17 2.79
C ILE A 33 -0.71 8.59 3.12
N GLY A 34 -1.61 9.13 2.30
CA GLY A 34 -2.22 10.43 2.49
C GLY A 34 -3.52 10.36 3.31
N GLU A 35 -4.34 11.39 3.17
CA GLU A 35 -5.66 11.47 3.80
C GLU A 35 -6.59 10.36 3.30
N ASP A 36 -7.47 9.89 4.18
CA ASP A 36 -8.43 8.80 3.92
C ASP A 36 -7.85 7.49 3.37
N GLY A 37 -6.51 7.34 3.41
CA GLY A 37 -5.79 6.14 2.98
C GLY A 37 -5.39 6.20 1.52
N VAL A 38 -5.65 7.32 0.85
CA VAL A 38 -5.28 7.56 -0.54
C VAL A 38 -3.75 7.54 -0.64
N THR A 39 -3.24 6.66 -1.47
CA THR A 39 -1.82 6.38 -1.59
C THR A 39 -1.44 6.26 -3.05
N TRP A 40 -0.43 7.00 -3.45
CA TRP A 40 0.20 6.85 -4.76
C TRP A 40 1.42 5.95 -4.60
N ILE A 41 1.42 4.80 -5.29
CA ILE A 41 2.55 3.87 -5.28
C ILE A 41 3.18 3.83 -6.66
N VAL A 42 4.49 4.02 -6.75
CA VAL A 42 5.26 3.98 -7.99
C VAL A 42 6.34 2.90 -7.96
N GLY A 43 6.62 2.30 -9.11
CA GLY A 43 7.72 1.34 -9.24
C GLY A 43 7.38 -0.08 -8.78
N VAL A 44 6.09 -0.41 -8.71
CA VAL A 44 5.60 -1.74 -8.30
C VAL A 44 5.56 -2.75 -9.44
N SER A 45 5.54 -4.02 -9.06
CA SER A 45 5.32 -5.20 -9.89
C SER A 45 4.00 -5.91 -9.51
N PRO A 46 3.33 -6.59 -10.45
CA PRO A 46 2.19 -7.44 -10.10
C PRO A 46 2.60 -8.53 -9.10
N GLN A 47 1.67 -8.96 -8.25
CA GLN A 47 1.92 -9.98 -7.20
C GLN A 47 2.99 -9.60 -6.15
N GLU A 48 3.49 -8.36 -6.18
CA GLU A 48 4.46 -7.90 -5.20
C GLU A 48 3.78 -7.70 -3.84
N LYS A 49 4.50 -8.10 -2.78
CA LYS A 49 4.10 -7.88 -1.40
C LYS A 49 4.70 -6.57 -0.91
N LEU A 50 3.84 -5.65 -0.49
CA LEU A 50 4.25 -4.39 0.10
C LEU A 50 4.04 -4.44 1.61
N SER A 51 4.84 -3.71 2.35
CA SER A 51 4.76 -3.56 3.79
C SER A 51 4.48 -2.10 4.13
N VAL A 52 3.55 -1.89 5.07
CA VAL A 52 3.21 -0.56 5.55
C VAL A 52 3.88 -0.33 6.91
N TYR A 53 4.59 0.79 7.01
CA TYR A 53 5.34 1.19 8.19
C TYR A 53 4.80 2.50 8.74
N TRP A 54 4.58 2.54 10.05
CA TRP A 54 4.42 3.78 10.81
C TRP A 54 4.95 3.58 12.23
N ASN A 55 5.22 4.67 12.94
CA ASN A 55 5.89 4.66 14.25
C ASN A 55 7.22 3.88 14.26
N GLY A 56 7.89 3.76 13.11
CA GLY A 56 9.15 3.02 12.98
C GLY A 56 9.00 1.49 12.85
N GLU A 57 7.78 0.96 12.89
CA GLU A 57 7.53 -0.49 12.87
C GLU A 57 6.70 -0.92 11.66
N LYS A 58 6.87 -2.19 11.26
CA LYS A 58 6.04 -2.82 10.24
C LYS A 58 4.71 -3.23 10.88
N GLN A 59 3.62 -2.74 10.33
CA GLN A 59 2.31 -2.89 10.95
C GLN A 59 1.40 -3.82 10.15
N CYS A 60 1.50 -3.79 8.82
CA CYS A 60 0.77 -4.70 7.96
C CYS A 60 1.48 -4.92 6.62
N TYR A 61 0.91 -5.81 5.83
CA TYR A 61 1.29 -5.99 4.43
C TYR A 61 0.09 -5.81 3.50
N LEU A 62 0.40 -5.47 2.25
CA LEU A 62 -0.53 -5.36 1.13
C LEU A 62 -0.10 -6.38 0.07
N GLU A 63 -1.08 -7.03 -0.56
CA GLU A 63 -0.83 -7.91 -1.70
C GLU A 63 -1.38 -7.26 -2.95
N LEU A 64 -0.51 -7.08 -3.95
CA LEU A 64 -0.93 -6.54 -5.23
C LEU A 64 -1.58 -7.61 -6.10
N PRO A 65 -2.65 -7.28 -6.84
CA PRO A 65 -3.29 -8.23 -7.74
C PRO A 65 -2.38 -8.62 -8.90
N ASN A 66 -2.70 -9.74 -9.54
CA ASN A 66 -1.97 -10.28 -10.70
C ASN A 66 -1.98 -9.31 -11.90
N THR A 67 -3.02 -8.50 -12.02
CA THR A 67 -3.21 -7.53 -13.09
C THR A 67 -3.28 -6.12 -12.50
N LEU A 68 -2.24 -5.34 -12.77
CA LEU A 68 -2.20 -3.92 -12.44
C LEU A 68 -2.71 -3.14 -13.64
N ASP A 69 -4.02 -2.88 -13.66
CA ASP A 69 -4.64 -2.08 -14.71
C ASP A 69 -4.29 -0.59 -14.51
N PRO A 70 -3.49 0.03 -15.40
CA PRO A 70 -3.15 1.43 -15.30
C PRO A 70 -4.33 2.38 -15.58
N THR A 71 -5.46 1.86 -16.06
CA THR A 71 -6.71 2.62 -16.29
C THR A 71 -7.68 2.55 -15.12
N ALA A 72 -7.42 1.70 -14.12
CA ALA A 72 -8.21 1.66 -12.91
C ALA A 72 -8.05 2.98 -12.15
N ASN A 73 -9.15 3.72 -11.99
CA ASN A 73 -9.15 5.03 -11.33
C ASN A 73 -8.72 4.96 -9.86
N MET A 74 -9.05 3.86 -9.15
CA MET A 74 -8.67 3.68 -7.75
C MET A 74 -8.84 2.21 -7.33
N LEU A 75 -7.79 1.59 -6.78
CA LEU A 75 -7.83 0.21 -6.28
C LEU A 75 -7.90 0.21 -4.75
N LEU A 76 -8.83 -0.55 -4.17
CA LEU A 76 -8.88 -0.75 -2.72
C LEU A 76 -7.91 -1.88 -2.34
N LEU A 77 -6.95 -1.61 -1.45
CA LEU A 77 -6.04 -2.61 -0.91
C LEU A 77 -6.27 -2.80 0.60
N PRO A 78 -6.67 -4.01 1.04
CA PRO A 78 -6.73 -4.32 2.45
C PRO A 78 -5.31 -4.47 3.02
N CYS A 79 -5.12 -3.94 4.22
CA CYS A 79 -3.90 -3.97 5.01
C CYS A 79 -4.03 -5.11 6.04
N THR A 80 -3.40 -6.24 5.71
CA THR A 80 -3.46 -7.46 6.49
C THR A 80 -2.39 -7.42 7.57
N LEU A 81 -2.82 -7.48 8.84
CA LEU A 81 -1.92 -7.43 9.99
C LEU A 81 -0.92 -8.58 9.95
N THR A 82 0.35 -8.26 10.22
CA THR A 82 1.36 -9.28 10.52
C THR A 82 1.16 -9.69 11.98
N TYR A 83 0.71 -10.93 12.23
CA TYR A 83 0.73 -11.55 13.55
C TYR A 83 2.13 -12.09 13.87
#